data_AF-A0A2V2W7N6-F1
#
_entry.id   AF-A0A2V2W7N6-F1
#
_cell.length_a   1.000
_cell.length_b   1.000
_cell.length_c   1.000
_cell.angle_alpha   90.00
_cell.angle_beta   90.00
_cell.angle_gamma   90.00
#
_symmetry.space_group_name_H-M   'P 1'
#
loop_
_entity.id
_entity.type
_entity.pdbx_description
1 polymer ?
#
loop_
_entity_poly.entity_id
_entity_poly.type
_entity_poly.pdbx_seq_one_letter_code
_entity_poly.pdbx_strand_id
1 'polypeptide(L)'
;MTHSSTELHSASPAALISAVERPVPYVGAGDAGGGGLLHSTSLESLIVLLTTARAQAHARYLSAHFSSPEEEARLSQRLVLYCSDQCQPMLKKAARCIGIRHIRVLKTVYSPHVHNYPMQPDMLKASLAEDVANGLYPLLVCGVFGARTTGAVDPLEELAEICHRIKVWFHIDASHSGLALAASAASAAYGFRDGAGQSGEFASVDEKDAAAERMWEQCTSTFHRAALLADSIHFGVSTSFLPTLSANISAHCCTSQMWPR
;
A
#
# COMPACT_ATOMS: atom_id res chain seq x y z
N MET A 1 38.14 38.55 -7.59
CA MET A 1 38.47 37.94 -6.28
C MET A 1 37.16 37.50 -5.64
N THR A 2 36.99 36.18 -5.54
CA THR A 2 36.15 35.40 -4.60
C THR A 2 34.70 35.84 -4.36
N HIS A 3 33.77 35.32 -5.18
CA HIS A 3 32.42 35.01 -4.69
C HIS A 3 32.47 33.66 -3.98
N SER A 4 32.02 33.63 -2.73
CA SER A 4 32.00 32.46 -1.86
C SER A 4 30.87 31.53 -2.31
N SER A 5 31.24 30.30 -2.71
CA SER A 5 30.30 29.24 -3.07
C SER A 5 29.59 28.73 -1.81
N THR A 6 28.30 29.02 -1.67
CA THR A 6 27.42 28.20 -0.82
C THR A 6 27.12 26.92 -1.58
N GLU A 7 27.86 25.86 -1.28
CA GLU A 7 27.51 24.50 -1.67
C GLU A 7 26.23 24.08 -0.95
N LEU A 8 25.07 24.34 -1.56
CA LEU A 8 23.90 23.53 -1.30
C LEU A 8 24.20 22.13 -1.85
N HIS A 9 24.39 21.18 -0.95
CA HIS A 9 24.37 19.75 -1.26
C HIS A 9 22.99 19.39 -1.84
N SER A 10 22.83 19.59 -3.15
CA SER A 10 21.74 18.99 -3.90
C SER A 10 22.03 17.48 -3.93
N ALA A 11 21.20 16.70 -3.24
CA ALA A 11 21.21 15.26 -3.41
C ALA A 11 20.99 14.97 -4.91
N SER A 12 22.00 14.41 -5.55
CA SER A 12 21.96 14.04 -6.98
C SER A 12 20.72 13.18 -7.25
N PRO A 13 20.05 13.32 -8.41
CA PRO A 13 19.00 12.38 -8.84
C PRO A 13 19.45 10.92 -8.77
N ALA A 14 20.74 10.64 -8.94
CA ALA A 14 21.33 9.32 -8.77
C ALA A 14 21.36 8.84 -7.30
N ALA A 15 21.47 9.76 -6.33
CA ALA A 15 21.38 9.44 -4.90
C ALA A 15 19.92 9.19 -4.47
N LEU A 16 18.95 9.90 -5.05
CA LEU A 16 17.51 9.64 -4.88
C LEU A 16 17.10 8.31 -5.52
N ILE A 17 17.59 8.00 -6.72
CA ILE A 17 17.39 6.71 -7.38
C ILE A 17 18.09 5.60 -6.59
N SER A 18 19.30 5.83 -6.06
CA SER A 18 20.01 4.85 -5.21
C SER A 18 19.31 4.59 -3.86
N ALA A 19 18.65 5.61 -3.27
CA ALA A 19 17.83 5.46 -2.06
C ALA A 19 16.48 4.79 -2.32
N VAL A 20 16.00 4.82 -3.57
CA VAL A 20 14.81 4.07 -4.04
C VAL A 20 15.16 2.65 -4.50
N GLU A 21 16.35 2.44 -5.08
CA GLU A 21 16.91 1.14 -5.47
C GLU A 21 17.40 0.34 -4.27
N ARG A 22 17.71 1.00 -3.15
CA ARG A 22 17.85 0.37 -1.84
C ARG A 22 16.62 0.68 -1.00
N PRO A 23 15.48 0.01 -1.26
CA PRO A 23 14.43 0.01 -0.26
C PRO A 23 15.08 -0.48 1.04
N VAL A 24 14.76 0.24 2.12
CA VAL A 24 14.91 -0.20 3.51
C VAL A 24 14.89 -1.73 3.53
N PRO A 25 15.89 -2.42 4.08
CA PRO A 25 16.06 -3.84 3.84
C PRO A 25 14.84 -4.59 4.39
N TYR A 26 13.88 -4.86 3.51
CA TYR A 26 13.15 -6.12 3.48
C TYR A 26 13.95 -7.10 2.63
N VAL A 27 15.26 -7.11 2.90
CA VAL A 27 16.16 -8.19 2.58
C VAL A 27 16.34 -8.88 3.93
N GLY A 28 15.53 -9.91 4.18
CA GLY A 28 16.08 -11.03 4.91
C GLY A 28 17.31 -11.47 4.12
N ALA A 29 18.50 -11.24 4.67
CA ALA A 29 19.72 -11.90 4.22
C ALA A 29 19.66 -13.39 4.66
N GLY A 30 18.62 -14.08 4.21
CA GLY A 30 18.28 -15.46 4.51
C GLY A 30 17.31 -15.97 3.45
N ASP A 31 17.22 -17.29 3.30
CA ASP A 31 16.49 -18.05 2.26
C ASP A 31 15.00 -17.70 2.02
N ALA A 32 14.43 -16.70 2.70
CA ALA A 32 13.08 -16.21 2.50
C ALA A 32 13.05 -15.14 1.40
N GLY A 33 12.92 -15.58 0.15
CA GLY A 33 12.88 -14.72 -1.05
C GLY A 33 11.81 -13.62 -0.99
N GLY A 34 12.27 -12.37 -0.87
CA GLY A 34 11.49 -11.15 -1.11
C GLY A 34 12.04 -10.36 -2.29
N GLY A 35 11.25 -9.44 -2.86
CA GLY A 35 11.65 -8.59 -3.98
C GLY A 35 10.70 -7.41 -4.21
N GLY A 36 11.19 -6.37 -4.91
CA GLY A 36 10.41 -5.17 -5.24
C GLY A 36 10.40 -4.90 -6.75
N LEU A 37 9.27 -4.41 -7.26
CA LEU A 37 9.11 -3.99 -8.65
C LEU A 37 8.61 -2.55 -8.71
N LEU A 38 9.26 -1.74 -9.55
CA LEU A 38 8.82 -0.39 -9.85
C LEU A 38 7.93 -0.43 -11.10
N HIS A 39 6.74 0.12 -10.97
CA HIS A 39 5.78 0.24 -12.07
C HIS A 39 5.57 1.70 -12.45
N SER A 40 5.25 1.92 -13.72
CA SER A 40 5.03 3.27 -14.25
C SER A 40 3.77 3.93 -13.68
N THR A 41 2.75 3.12 -13.39
CA THR A 41 1.46 3.58 -12.87
C THR A 41 0.94 2.66 -11.78
N SER A 42 0.15 3.21 -10.86
CA SER A 42 -0.53 2.40 -9.83
C SER A 42 -1.55 1.41 -10.42
N LEU A 43 -2.10 1.68 -11.61
CA LEU A 43 -3.01 0.72 -12.25
C LEU A 43 -2.24 -0.52 -12.71
N GLU A 44 -1.06 -0.33 -13.30
CA GLU A 44 -0.19 -1.42 -13.74
C GLU A 44 0.23 -2.30 -12.55
N SER A 45 0.72 -1.69 -11.46
CA SER A 45 1.11 -2.43 -10.25
C SER A 45 -0.04 -3.25 -9.67
N LEU A 46 -1.25 -2.69 -9.63
CA LEU A 46 -2.43 -3.39 -9.13
C LEU A 46 -2.93 -4.50 -10.07
N ILE A 47 -2.78 -4.34 -11.38
CA ILE A 47 -3.08 -5.41 -12.35
C ILE A 47 -2.11 -6.58 -12.14
N VAL A 48 -0.81 -6.30 -11.98
CA VAL A 48 0.20 -7.32 -11.70
C VAL A 48 -0.12 -8.02 -10.39
N LEU A 49 -0.35 -7.26 -9.31
CA LEU A 49 -0.76 -7.78 -8.01
C LEU A 49 -1.95 -8.74 -8.11
N LEU A 50 -3.06 -8.27 -8.69
CA LEU A 50 -4.29 -9.05 -8.74
C LEU A 50 -4.17 -10.27 -9.67
N THR A 51 -3.34 -10.18 -10.72
CA THR A 51 -3.03 -11.31 -11.60
C THR A 51 -2.22 -12.37 -10.87
N THR A 52 -1.22 -11.97 -10.08
CA THR A 52 -0.43 -12.87 -9.24
C THR A 52 -1.29 -13.52 -8.15
N ALA A 53 -2.10 -12.73 -7.44
CA ALA A 53 -3.03 -13.24 -6.44
C ALA A 53 -4.03 -14.24 -7.05
N ARG A 54 -4.51 -13.98 -8.28
CA ARG A 54 -5.38 -14.91 -9.01
C ARG A 54 -4.66 -16.21 -9.34
N ALA A 55 -3.43 -16.15 -9.86
CA ALA A 55 -2.64 -17.34 -10.17
C ALA A 55 -2.40 -18.21 -8.92
N GLN A 56 -2.05 -17.57 -7.79
CA GLN A 56 -1.87 -18.30 -6.52
C GLN A 56 -3.21 -18.85 -5.98
N ALA A 57 -4.31 -18.12 -6.13
CA ALA A 57 -5.63 -18.61 -5.76
C ALA A 57 -6.05 -19.82 -6.60
N HIS A 58 -5.74 -19.84 -7.89
CA HIS A 58 -5.90 -21.02 -8.73
C HIS A 58 -5.08 -22.19 -8.18
N ALA A 59 -3.78 -22.01 -7.94
CA ALA A 59 -2.94 -23.06 -7.37
C ALA A 59 -3.40 -23.57 -5.99
N ARG A 60 -4.04 -22.71 -5.20
CA ARG A 60 -4.57 -23.03 -3.86
C ARG A 60 -5.89 -23.80 -3.90
N TYR A 61 -6.82 -23.40 -4.75
CA TYR A 61 -8.17 -23.98 -4.78
C TYR A 61 -8.31 -25.14 -5.76
N LEU A 62 -7.40 -25.24 -6.73
CA LEU A 62 -7.35 -26.32 -7.68
C LEU A 62 -6.29 -27.33 -7.28
N SER A 63 -6.63 -28.62 -7.35
CA SER A 63 -5.65 -29.68 -7.12
C SER A 63 -4.72 -29.80 -8.32
N ALA A 64 -3.44 -30.08 -8.07
CA ALA A 64 -2.40 -30.19 -9.10
C ALA A 64 -2.61 -31.34 -10.11
N HIS A 65 -3.65 -32.17 -9.96
CA HIS A 65 -3.82 -33.40 -10.73
C HIS A 65 -5.12 -33.47 -11.56
N PHE A 66 -6.12 -32.60 -11.31
CA PHE A 66 -7.43 -32.72 -11.95
C PHE A 66 -8.16 -31.38 -12.06
N SER A 67 -7.69 -30.48 -12.92
CA SER A 67 -8.43 -29.24 -13.22
C SER A 67 -8.70 -29.16 -14.71
N SER A 68 -9.98 -29.18 -15.07
CA SER A 68 -10.43 -28.89 -16.43
C SER A 68 -10.42 -27.37 -16.69
N PRO A 69 -10.28 -26.92 -17.95
CA PRO A 69 -10.41 -25.50 -18.29
C PRO A 69 -11.75 -24.87 -17.84
N GLU A 70 -12.82 -25.69 -17.78
CA GLU A 70 -14.13 -25.26 -17.31
C GLU A 70 -14.16 -24.98 -15.80
N GLU A 71 -13.48 -25.80 -15.00
CA GLU A 71 -13.35 -25.60 -13.54
C GLU A 71 -12.50 -24.38 -13.22
N GLU A 72 -11.41 -24.16 -13.96
CA GLU A 72 -10.60 -22.95 -13.87
C GLU A 72 -11.43 -21.70 -14.17
N ALA A 73 -12.21 -21.72 -15.26
CA ALA A 73 -13.09 -20.62 -15.62
C ALA A 73 -14.17 -20.39 -14.55
N ARG A 74 -14.75 -21.46 -14.00
CA ARG A 74 -15.76 -21.37 -12.93
C ARG A 74 -15.18 -20.78 -11.64
N LEU A 75 -13.96 -21.18 -11.26
CA LEU A 75 -13.25 -20.62 -10.11
C LEU A 75 -12.99 -19.13 -10.33
N SER A 76 -12.40 -18.76 -11.48
CA SER A 76 -12.09 -17.37 -11.84
C SER A 76 -13.31 -16.45 -11.75
N GLN A 77 -14.50 -16.94 -12.11
CA GLN A 77 -15.75 -16.16 -12.02
C GLN A 77 -16.26 -15.96 -10.59
N ARG A 78 -15.81 -16.77 -9.63
CA ARG A 78 -16.28 -16.81 -8.24
C ARG A 78 -15.27 -16.25 -7.23
N LEU A 79 -14.17 -15.69 -7.70
CA LEU A 79 -13.15 -15.06 -6.86
C LEU A 79 -13.66 -13.74 -6.27
N VAL A 80 -13.40 -13.51 -4.98
CA VAL A 80 -13.87 -12.33 -4.22
C VAL A 80 -12.70 -11.50 -3.69
N LEU A 81 -12.67 -10.23 -4.07
CA LEU A 81 -11.76 -9.22 -3.52
C LEU A 81 -12.43 -8.49 -2.35
N TYR A 82 -11.77 -8.40 -1.20
CA TYR A 82 -12.24 -7.67 -0.02
C TYR A 82 -11.42 -6.39 0.18
N CYS A 83 -12.09 -5.26 0.33
CA CYS A 83 -11.44 -4.00 0.66
C CYS A 83 -12.39 -3.09 1.47
N SER A 84 -11.84 -2.08 2.14
CA SER A 84 -12.65 -1.07 2.80
C SER A 84 -13.16 -0.02 1.82
N ASP A 85 -14.15 0.78 2.22
CA ASP A 85 -14.55 1.98 1.47
C ASP A 85 -13.47 3.08 1.44
N GLN A 86 -12.43 2.98 2.28
CA GLN A 86 -11.25 3.84 2.30
C GLN A 86 -10.18 3.43 1.27
N CYS A 87 -10.31 2.27 0.65
CA CYS A 87 -9.36 1.74 -0.32
C CYS A 87 -9.21 2.64 -1.56
N GLN A 88 -8.01 2.67 -2.15
CA GLN A 88 -7.77 3.42 -3.37
C GLN A 88 -8.74 3.00 -4.50
N PRO A 89 -9.39 3.96 -5.19
CA PRO A 89 -10.34 3.64 -6.26
C PRO A 89 -9.75 2.80 -7.40
N MET A 90 -8.43 2.90 -7.61
CA MET A 90 -7.72 2.18 -8.68
C MET A 90 -7.75 0.66 -8.48
N LEU A 91 -7.83 0.17 -7.24
CA LEU A 91 -7.92 -1.27 -6.96
C LEU A 91 -9.16 -1.89 -7.60
N LYS A 92 -10.31 -1.22 -7.45
CA LYS A 92 -11.58 -1.66 -8.05
C LYS A 92 -11.54 -1.62 -9.58
N LYS A 93 -10.81 -0.66 -10.15
CA LYS A 93 -10.63 -0.56 -11.61
C LYS A 93 -9.73 -1.69 -12.11
N ALA A 94 -8.60 -1.94 -11.46
CA ALA A 94 -7.69 -3.05 -11.77
C ALA A 94 -8.40 -4.41 -11.70
N ALA A 95 -9.20 -4.64 -10.66
CA ALA A 95 -10.00 -5.85 -10.49
C ALA A 95 -10.94 -6.09 -11.67
N ARG A 96 -11.64 -5.04 -12.13
CA ARG A 96 -12.50 -5.12 -13.32
C ARG A 96 -11.70 -5.36 -14.61
N CYS A 97 -10.53 -4.73 -14.77
CA CYS A 97 -9.66 -4.94 -15.94
C CYS A 97 -9.25 -6.40 -16.11
N ILE A 98 -9.03 -7.13 -15.01
CA ILE A 98 -8.66 -8.55 -15.07
C ILE A 98 -9.84 -9.52 -14.92
N GLY A 99 -11.07 -9.00 -14.87
CA GLY A 99 -12.29 -9.81 -14.86
C GLY A 99 -12.78 -10.31 -13.49
N ILE A 100 -12.28 -9.76 -12.37
CA ILE A 100 -12.84 -10.05 -11.04
C ILE A 100 -14.22 -9.40 -10.92
N ARG A 101 -15.24 -10.22 -10.71
CA ARG A 101 -16.64 -9.78 -10.67
C ARG A 101 -17.12 -9.45 -9.25
N HIS A 102 -16.62 -10.17 -8.26
CA HIS A 102 -17.05 -10.01 -6.87
C HIS A 102 -16.06 -9.11 -6.13
N ILE A 103 -16.50 -7.90 -5.78
CA ILE A 103 -15.75 -6.95 -4.98
C ILE A 103 -16.58 -6.61 -3.75
N ARG A 104 -16.13 -7.05 -2.59
CA ARG A 104 -16.75 -6.81 -1.31
C ARG A 104 -16.16 -5.56 -0.68
N VAL A 105 -16.94 -4.48 -0.68
CA VAL A 105 -16.57 -3.21 -0.04
C VAL A 105 -17.13 -3.19 1.38
N LEU A 106 -16.26 -3.30 2.37
CA LEU A 106 -16.58 -3.22 3.79
C LEU A 106 -16.69 -1.74 4.19
N LYS A 107 -17.87 -1.33 4.66
CA LYS A 107 -18.09 0.04 5.12
C LYS A 107 -17.31 0.28 6.40
N THR A 108 -16.58 1.38 6.46
CA THR A 108 -15.90 1.82 7.67
C THR A 108 -16.80 2.79 8.44
N VAL A 109 -16.64 2.82 9.75
CA VAL A 109 -17.35 3.75 10.63
C VAL A 109 -16.30 4.54 11.39
N TYR A 110 -16.54 5.84 11.53
CA TYR A 110 -15.68 6.69 12.34
C TYR A 110 -15.64 6.17 13.78
N SER A 111 -14.44 5.90 14.28
CA SER A 111 -14.22 5.57 15.69
C SER A 111 -13.66 6.79 16.42
N PRO A 112 -14.44 7.43 17.32
CA PRO A 112 -13.99 8.61 18.07
C PRO A 112 -12.81 8.31 19.00
N HIS A 113 -12.66 7.06 19.45
CA HIS A 113 -11.61 6.66 20.39
C HIS A 113 -10.21 6.68 19.76
N VAL A 114 -10.13 6.34 18.47
CA VAL A 114 -8.86 6.26 17.72
C VAL A 114 -8.80 7.31 16.60
N HIS A 115 -9.80 8.18 16.50
CA HIS A 115 -9.96 9.20 15.46
C HIS A 115 -9.70 8.68 14.03
N ASN A 116 -10.26 7.51 13.70
CA ASN A 116 -9.91 6.76 12.49
C ASN A 116 -11.17 6.16 11.83
N TYR A 117 -11.03 5.67 10.59
CA TYR A 117 -12.05 4.92 9.84
C TYR A 117 -11.57 3.50 9.54
N PRO A 118 -11.38 2.64 10.57
CA PRO A 118 -10.79 1.32 10.37
C PRO A 118 -11.79 0.32 9.78
N MET A 119 -11.31 -0.54 8.87
CA MET A 119 -11.96 -1.79 8.54
C MET A 119 -12.17 -2.62 9.81
N GLN A 120 -13.40 -3.05 10.05
CA GLN A 120 -13.74 -3.87 11.20
C GLN A 120 -13.38 -5.34 10.94
N PRO A 121 -12.46 -5.95 11.70
CA PRO A 121 -12.05 -7.35 11.50
C PRO A 121 -13.21 -8.35 11.60
N ASP A 122 -14.18 -8.08 12.48
CA ASP A 122 -15.35 -8.95 12.63
C ASP A 122 -16.30 -8.87 11.43
N MET A 123 -16.44 -7.69 10.80
CA MET A 123 -17.16 -7.55 9.54
C MET A 123 -16.47 -8.31 8.41
N LEU A 124 -15.12 -8.30 8.39
CA LEU A 124 -14.36 -9.10 7.44
C LEU A 124 -14.58 -10.61 7.67
N LYS A 125 -14.48 -11.10 8.91
CA LYS A 125 -14.72 -12.51 9.26
C LYS A 125 -16.13 -12.96 8.85
N ALA A 126 -17.14 -12.16 9.18
CA ALA A 126 -18.53 -12.44 8.80
C ALA A 126 -18.72 -12.47 7.28
N SER A 127 -18.10 -11.51 6.58
CA SER A 127 -18.20 -11.43 5.12
C SER A 127 -17.52 -12.60 4.42
N LEU A 128 -16.33 -12.99 4.88
CA LEU A 128 -15.61 -14.18 4.41
C LEU A 128 -16.44 -15.46 4.61
N ALA A 129 -17.04 -15.62 5.79
CA ALA A 129 -17.85 -16.80 6.10
C ALA A 129 -19.10 -16.88 5.20
N GLU A 130 -19.79 -15.75 4.99
CA GLU A 130 -20.95 -15.67 4.11
C GLU A 130 -20.60 -15.99 2.66
N ASP A 131 -19.52 -15.42 2.13
CA ASP A 131 -19.12 -15.64 0.74
C ASP A 131 -18.67 -17.08 0.50
N VAL A 132 -17.97 -17.68 1.46
CA VAL A 132 -17.62 -19.12 1.41
C VAL A 132 -18.87 -19.99 1.47
N ALA A 133 -19.85 -19.68 2.32
CA ALA A 133 -21.12 -20.40 2.39
C ALA A 133 -21.92 -20.30 1.08
N ASN A 134 -21.79 -19.19 0.35
CA ASN A 134 -22.38 -18.98 -0.97
C ASN A 134 -21.58 -19.63 -2.12
N GLY A 135 -20.53 -20.39 -1.83
CA GLY A 135 -19.70 -21.07 -2.83
C GLY A 135 -18.81 -20.11 -3.64
N LEU A 136 -18.46 -18.97 -3.05
CA LEU A 136 -17.46 -18.04 -3.56
C LEU A 136 -16.10 -18.30 -2.91
N TYR A 137 -15.04 -17.83 -3.57
CA TYR A 137 -13.66 -18.11 -3.20
C TYR A 137 -12.94 -16.82 -2.83
N PRO A 138 -12.55 -16.62 -1.56
CA PRO A 138 -11.77 -15.46 -1.17
C PRO A 138 -10.44 -15.39 -1.93
N LEU A 139 -10.23 -14.31 -2.67
CA LEU A 139 -9.04 -14.08 -3.47
C LEU A 139 -7.99 -13.33 -2.65
N LEU A 140 -8.34 -12.12 -2.21
CA LEU A 140 -7.43 -11.17 -1.61
C LEU A 140 -8.17 -10.25 -0.64
N VAL A 141 -7.53 -9.92 0.47
CA VAL A 141 -7.94 -8.86 1.39
C VAL A 141 -6.94 -7.72 1.29
N CYS A 142 -7.44 -6.51 1.02
CA CYS A 142 -6.64 -5.29 0.97
C CYS A 142 -6.83 -4.49 2.26
N GLY A 143 -5.78 -4.42 3.08
CA GLY A 143 -5.69 -3.52 4.23
C GLY A 143 -5.04 -2.20 3.84
N VAL A 144 -5.61 -1.09 4.27
CA VAL A 144 -5.15 0.26 3.93
C VAL A 144 -4.24 0.78 5.05
N PHE A 145 -3.01 1.18 4.69
CA PHE A 145 -2.16 1.98 5.54
C PHE A 145 -2.17 3.41 5.01
N GLY A 146 -2.91 4.30 5.67
CA GLY A 146 -3.01 5.72 5.31
C GLY A 146 -3.85 5.98 4.06
N ALA A 147 -5.17 5.96 4.20
CA ALA A 147 -6.10 6.28 3.12
C ALA A 147 -5.89 7.72 2.61
N ARG A 148 -5.99 7.93 1.30
CA ARG A 148 -5.72 9.25 0.66
C ARG A 148 -6.57 10.38 1.23
N THR A 149 -7.86 10.14 1.48
CA THR A 149 -8.83 11.18 1.84
C THR A 149 -8.88 11.48 3.33
N THR A 150 -8.74 10.44 4.16
CA THR A 150 -8.98 10.51 5.61
C THR A 150 -7.74 10.23 6.44
N GLY A 151 -6.65 9.76 5.82
CA GLY A 151 -5.48 9.24 6.54
C GLY A 151 -5.74 7.92 7.26
N ALA A 152 -6.88 7.27 7.02
CA ALA A 152 -7.29 6.10 7.79
C ALA A 152 -6.31 4.94 7.70
N VAL A 153 -6.10 4.24 8.81
CA VAL A 153 -5.23 3.07 8.93
C VAL A 153 -6.06 1.89 9.41
N ASP A 154 -6.09 0.81 8.64
CA ASP A 154 -6.77 -0.42 9.04
C ASP A 154 -5.99 -1.15 10.14
N PRO A 155 -6.63 -2.01 10.95
CA PRO A 155 -5.95 -2.84 11.96
C PRO A 155 -5.15 -3.96 11.28
N LEU A 156 -4.06 -3.59 10.60
CA LEU A 156 -3.32 -4.45 9.65
C LEU A 156 -2.86 -5.76 10.26
N GLU A 157 -2.42 -5.75 11.51
CA GLU A 157 -1.95 -6.94 12.20
C GLU A 157 -3.07 -7.98 12.34
N GLU A 158 -4.24 -7.59 12.84
CA GLU A 158 -5.36 -8.51 13.00
C GLU A 158 -5.86 -9.00 11.62
N LEU A 159 -5.89 -8.13 10.62
CA LEU A 159 -6.26 -8.51 9.26
C LEU A 159 -5.27 -9.52 8.67
N ALA A 160 -3.96 -9.31 8.87
CA ALA A 160 -2.92 -10.20 8.40
C ALA A 160 -3.03 -11.58 9.08
N GLU A 161 -3.27 -11.62 10.39
CA GLU A 161 -3.48 -12.87 11.12
C GLU A 161 -4.71 -13.63 10.62
N ILE A 162 -5.83 -12.93 10.37
CA ILE A 162 -7.04 -13.55 9.80
C ILE A 162 -6.69 -14.21 8.47
N CYS A 163 -6.08 -13.45 7.55
CA CYS A 163 -5.73 -13.92 6.21
C CYS A 163 -4.73 -15.08 6.25
N HIS A 164 -3.73 -15.01 7.13
CA HIS A 164 -2.73 -16.07 7.30
C HIS A 164 -3.35 -17.38 7.79
N ARG A 165 -4.32 -17.32 8.71
CA ARG A 165 -5.02 -18.51 9.24
C ARG A 165 -5.86 -19.20 8.17
N ILE A 166 -6.53 -18.44 7.31
CA ILE A 166 -7.41 -18.97 6.25
C ILE A 166 -6.72 -19.08 4.88
N LYS A 167 -5.40 -18.81 4.83
CA LYS A 167 -4.57 -18.88 3.63
C LYS A 167 -5.09 -18.02 2.48
N VAL A 168 -5.58 -16.82 2.76
CA VAL A 168 -6.01 -15.83 1.76
C VAL A 168 -4.92 -14.80 1.56
N TRP A 169 -4.74 -14.31 0.33
CA TRP A 169 -3.74 -13.29 0.02
C TRP A 169 -4.01 -12.02 0.83
N PHE A 170 -3.03 -11.55 1.60
CA PHE A 170 -3.09 -10.28 2.30
C PHE A 170 -2.21 -9.23 1.61
N HIS A 171 -2.84 -8.13 1.19
CA HIS A 171 -2.19 -6.99 0.58
C HIS A 171 -2.28 -5.76 1.47
N ILE A 172 -1.14 -5.10 1.70
CA ILE A 172 -1.11 -3.79 2.36
C ILE A 172 -0.97 -2.69 1.31
N ASP A 173 -2.00 -1.84 1.20
CA ASP A 173 -1.97 -0.63 0.37
C ASP A 173 -1.43 0.53 1.21
N ALA A 174 -0.14 0.81 1.06
CA ALA A 174 0.56 1.96 1.63
C ALA A 174 0.86 3.02 0.56
N SER A 175 0.00 3.13 -0.46
CA SER A 175 0.27 3.97 -1.63
C SER A 175 0.40 5.47 -1.33
N HIS A 176 -0.14 5.93 -0.21
CA HIS A 176 -0.13 7.34 0.15
C HIS A 176 0.81 7.65 1.33
N SER A 177 0.82 6.84 2.39
CA SER A 177 1.65 7.07 3.58
C SER A 177 2.95 6.26 3.60
N GLY A 178 3.14 5.34 2.65
CA GLY A 178 4.30 4.46 2.63
C GLY A 178 5.63 5.19 2.46
N LEU A 179 5.64 6.36 1.82
CA LEU A 179 6.85 7.20 1.72
C LEU A 179 7.26 7.78 3.08
N ALA A 180 6.30 8.09 3.96
CA ALA A 180 6.62 8.55 5.32
C ALA A 180 7.29 7.45 6.13
N LEU A 181 6.86 6.19 5.99
CA LEU A 181 7.56 5.04 6.59
C LEU A 181 9.00 4.92 6.08
N ALA A 182 9.19 5.05 4.76
CA ALA A 182 10.51 4.98 4.15
C ALA A 182 11.42 6.13 4.58
N ALA A 183 10.89 7.34 4.72
CA ALA A 183 11.63 8.52 5.16
C ALA A 183 12.07 8.42 6.63
N SER A 184 11.20 7.94 7.53
CA SER A 184 11.57 7.70 8.93
C SER A 184 12.71 6.67 9.05
N ALA A 185 12.66 5.60 8.25
CA ALA A 185 13.73 4.61 8.20
C ALA A 185 15.03 5.17 7.60
N ALA A 186 14.95 6.00 6.55
CA ALA A 186 16.11 6.64 5.94
C ALA A 186 16.79 7.65 6.88
N SER A 187 16.01 8.43 7.63
CA SER A 187 16.56 9.36 8.64
C SER A 187 17.37 8.61 9.72
N ALA A 188 16.83 7.48 10.19
CA ALA A 188 17.52 6.61 11.14
C ALA A 188 18.78 5.95 10.54
N ALA A 189 18.75 5.53 9.27
CA ALA A 189 19.85 4.84 8.61
C ALA A 189 20.99 5.77 8.15
N TYR A 190 20.67 6.98 7.72
CA TYR A 190 21.64 7.95 7.18
C TYR A 190 22.09 9.00 8.20
N GLY A 191 21.58 8.93 9.44
CA GLY A 191 22.01 9.82 10.51
C GLY A 191 21.82 11.30 10.15
N PHE A 192 20.69 11.64 9.53
CA PHE A 192 20.33 13.02 9.28
C PHE A 192 20.03 13.68 10.64
N ARG A 193 21.08 14.15 11.30
CA ARG A 193 20.96 15.07 12.43
C ARG A 193 20.43 16.35 11.82
N ASP A 194 19.20 16.71 12.14
CA ASP A 194 18.71 18.05 11.86
C ASP A 194 19.80 19.04 12.26
N GLY A 195 20.20 19.89 11.31
CA GLY A 195 21.10 21.01 11.56
C GLY A 195 20.46 22.08 12.46
N ALA A 196 19.54 21.71 13.36
CA ALA A 196 18.99 22.55 14.41
C ALA A 196 19.97 22.64 15.59
N GLY A 197 21.23 22.93 15.28
CA GLY A 197 22.25 23.36 16.23
C GLY A 197 22.25 24.87 16.40
N GLN A 198 21.09 25.48 16.63
CA GLN A 198 21.01 26.78 17.27
C GLN A 198 19.90 26.70 18.31
N SER A 199 20.34 26.70 19.57
CA SER A 199 19.53 26.81 20.77
C SER A 199 18.75 28.12 20.76
N GLY A 200 17.64 28.12 20.05
CA GLY A 200 16.53 29.03 20.27
C GLY A 200 15.53 28.33 21.18
N GLU A 201 15.31 28.91 22.34
CA GLU A 201 14.29 28.55 23.33
C GLU A 201 12.91 28.51 22.64
N PHE A 202 12.51 27.37 22.11
CA PHE A 202 11.19 27.16 21.52
C PHE A 202 10.35 26.28 22.43
N ALA A 203 9.13 26.76 22.64
CA ALA A 203 8.16 26.38 23.63
C ALA A 203 7.86 24.88 23.71
N SER A 204 7.37 24.48 24.89
CA SER A 204 6.72 23.21 25.21
C SER A 204 6.18 22.46 23.99
N VAL A 205 6.67 21.24 23.76
CA VAL A 205 6.05 20.30 22.82
C VAL A 205 4.57 20.19 23.20
N ASP A 206 3.69 20.65 22.32
CA ASP A 206 2.26 20.64 22.58
C ASP A 206 1.81 19.19 22.79
N GLU A 207 0.97 18.94 23.80
CA GLU A 207 0.49 17.60 24.15
C GLU A 207 -0.18 16.88 22.95
N LYS A 208 -0.71 17.66 22.00
CA LYS A 208 -1.27 17.21 20.73
C LYS A 208 -0.22 16.63 19.79
N ASP A 209 0.96 17.23 19.71
CA ASP A 209 2.06 16.76 18.87
C ASP A 209 2.63 15.46 19.43
N ALA A 210 2.81 15.39 20.76
CA ALA A 210 3.22 14.16 21.44
C ALA A 210 2.19 13.02 21.34
N ALA A 211 0.89 13.33 21.21
CA ALA A 211 -0.15 12.33 20.98
C ALA A 211 -0.13 11.83 19.53
N ALA A 212 0.10 12.71 18.56
CA ALA A 212 0.21 12.36 17.15
C ALA A 212 1.45 11.49 16.86
N GLU A 213 2.60 11.81 17.48
CA GLU A 213 3.82 10.98 17.39
C GLU A 213 3.60 9.57 17.95
N ARG A 214 3.02 9.45 19.14
CA ARG A 214 2.69 8.13 19.74
C ARG A 214 1.75 7.31 18.87
N MET A 215 0.76 7.95 18.27
CA MET A 215 -0.15 7.29 17.31
C MET A 215 0.60 6.81 16.06
N TRP A 216 1.51 7.62 15.53
CA TRP A 216 2.33 7.25 14.37
C TRP A 216 3.28 6.08 14.66
N GLU A 217 3.95 6.08 15.82
CA GLU A 217 4.80 4.98 16.26
C GLU A 217 4.01 3.68 16.40
N GLN A 218 2.81 3.76 16.99
CA GLN A 218 1.92 2.61 17.10
C GLN A 218 1.51 2.08 15.72
N CYS A 219 1.08 2.96 14.81
CA CYS A 219 0.74 2.58 13.43
C CYS A 219 1.93 1.93 12.71
N THR A 220 3.13 2.49 12.85
CA THR A 220 4.36 1.96 12.25
C THR A 220 4.70 0.58 12.81
N SER A 221 4.57 0.38 14.12
CA SER A 221 4.77 -0.93 14.76
C SER A 221 3.78 -1.98 14.23
N THR A 222 2.49 -1.64 14.15
CA THR A 222 1.47 -2.54 13.60
C THR A 222 1.71 -2.85 12.13
N PHE A 223 2.19 -1.89 11.34
CA PHE A 223 2.58 -2.10 9.95
C PHE A 223 3.73 -3.12 9.85
N HIS A 224 4.80 -2.96 10.63
CA HIS A 224 5.93 -3.89 10.60
C HIS A 224 5.52 -5.32 11.00
N ARG A 225 4.66 -5.47 12.01
CA ARG A 225 4.13 -6.79 12.42
C ARG A 225 3.28 -7.41 11.32
N ALA A 226 2.40 -6.63 10.70
CA ALA A 226 1.56 -7.09 9.60
C ALA A 226 2.39 -7.44 8.34
N ALA A 227 3.43 -6.68 8.05
CA ALA A 227 4.31 -6.88 6.89
C ALA A 227 5.00 -8.26 6.91
N LEU A 228 5.28 -8.82 8.08
CA LEU A 228 5.82 -10.18 8.23
C LEU A 228 4.86 -11.28 7.75
N LEU A 229 3.56 -11.00 7.76
CA LEU A 229 2.51 -11.93 7.36
C LEU A 229 1.87 -11.58 6.01
N ALA A 230 2.15 -10.39 5.47
CA ALA A 230 1.59 -9.93 4.21
C ALA A 230 2.26 -10.59 3.00
N ASP A 231 1.46 -10.95 2.00
CA ASP A 231 1.95 -11.51 0.75
C ASP A 231 2.46 -10.40 -0.20
N SER A 232 1.95 -9.17 -0.05
CA SER A 232 2.46 -8.02 -0.79
C SER A 232 2.16 -6.68 -0.14
N ILE A 233 3.00 -5.69 -0.45
CA ILE A 233 2.86 -4.31 0.00
C ILE A 233 3.03 -3.39 -1.20
N HIS A 234 2.13 -2.42 -1.35
CA HIS A 234 2.22 -1.42 -2.42
C HIS A 234 2.56 -0.05 -1.83
N PHE A 235 3.71 0.47 -2.26
CA PHE A 235 4.14 1.83 -1.99
C PHE A 235 3.90 2.69 -3.24
N GLY A 236 3.34 3.87 -3.04
CA GLY A 236 3.10 4.82 -4.11
C GLY A 236 4.17 5.90 -4.05
N VAL A 237 4.78 6.17 -5.21
CA VAL A 237 5.75 7.25 -5.37
C VAL A 237 5.14 8.23 -6.36
N SER A 238 4.98 9.49 -5.96
CA SER A 238 4.56 10.55 -6.86
C SER A 238 5.75 11.43 -7.21
N THR A 239 6.03 11.57 -8.50
CA THR A 239 7.08 12.46 -9.02
C THR A 239 6.60 13.90 -9.22
N SER A 240 5.36 14.21 -8.82
CA SER A 240 4.77 15.55 -8.96
C SER A 240 5.50 16.63 -8.15
N PHE A 241 6.35 16.24 -7.20
CA PHE A 241 7.20 17.14 -6.41
C PHE A 241 8.64 17.30 -6.96
N LEU A 242 9.06 16.51 -7.95
CA LEU A 242 10.37 16.73 -8.57
C LEU A 242 10.35 18.05 -9.36
N PRO A 243 11.37 18.93 -9.21
CA PRO A 243 11.47 20.13 -10.02
C PRO A 243 11.35 19.74 -11.49
N THR A 244 10.38 20.32 -12.19
CA THR A 244 10.07 20.03 -13.59
C THR A 244 11.32 20.17 -14.46
N LEU A 245 11.95 19.05 -14.81
CA LEU A 245 12.79 18.92 -16.01
C LEU A 245 11.92 18.86 -17.29
N SER A 246 10.61 19.04 -17.19
CA SER A 246 9.65 18.97 -18.29
C SER A 246 9.18 20.33 -18.82
N ALA A 247 9.90 21.43 -18.59
CA ALA A 247 9.61 22.69 -19.31
C ALA A 247 9.81 22.59 -20.83
N ASN A 248 10.24 21.43 -21.37
CA ASN A 248 10.43 21.20 -22.81
C ASN A 248 9.88 19.88 -23.36
N ILE A 249 9.01 19.16 -22.63
CA ILE A 249 8.24 18.06 -23.22
C ILE A 249 6.77 18.44 -23.10
N SER A 250 6.16 18.68 -24.26
CA SER A 250 4.84 19.26 -24.42
C SER A 250 3.78 18.61 -23.53
N ALA A 251 3.00 19.47 -22.87
CA ALA A 251 1.76 19.15 -22.21
C ALA A 251 0.71 18.71 -23.24
N HIS A 252 0.77 17.47 -23.72
CA HIS A 252 -0.29 16.82 -24.49
C HIS A 252 -0.57 15.42 -23.95
N CYS A 253 -1.16 15.34 -22.74
CA CYS A 253 -2.12 14.29 -22.47
C CYS A 253 -2.99 14.68 -21.27
N CYS A 254 -4.29 14.53 -21.44
CA CYS A 254 -5.37 14.81 -20.48
C CYS A 254 -5.77 16.29 -20.30
N THR A 255 -6.29 16.88 -21.38
CA THR A 255 -7.49 17.73 -21.27
C THR A 255 -8.60 17.18 -22.16
N SER A 256 -9.68 16.76 -21.51
CA SER A 256 -11.06 16.62 -21.99
C SER A 256 -11.34 17.01 -23.45
N GLN A 257 -11.82 16.05 -24.26
CA GLN A 257 -12.90 16.29 -25.22
C GLN A 257 -13.87 15.09 -25.25
N MET A 258 -14.92 15.21 -24.42
CA MET A 258 -16.34 15.08 -24.79
C MET A 258 -16.65 14.32 -26.09
N TRP A 259 -17.35 13.18 -26.00
CA TRP A 259 -18.16 12.65 -27.09
C TRP A 259 -19.62 12.59 -26.62
N PRO A 260 -20.55 13.37 -27.20
CA PRO A 260 -21.95 13.01 -27.20
C PRO A 260 -22.20 11.99 -28.33
N ARG A 261 -23.14 11.06 -28.03
CA ARG A 261 -23.75 10.00 -28.84
C ARG A 261 -23.33 9.86 -30.31
#